data_AF-A0A9X4LLT7-F1
#
_entry.id   AF-A0A9X4LLT7-F1
#
_cell.length_a   1.000
_cell.length_b   1.000
_cell.length_c   1.000
_cell.angle_alpha   90.00
_cell.angle_beta   90.00
_cell.angle_gamma   90.00
#
_symmetry.space_group_name_H-M   'P 1'
#
loop_
_entity.id
_entity.type
_entity.pdbx_description
1 polymer ?
#
loop_
_entity_poly.entity_id
_entity_poly.type
_entity_poly.pdbx_seq_one_letter_code
_entity_poly.pdbx_strand_id
1 'polypeptide(L)'
;MNRIEMGRVQAFLLQHRRMETIPRGKGRVDERELARLLNDADLEARTELEGLLQGFGFDLVALDDFQTQGLAHGGKVFLLPRRLDQVSALFSERWIDERMQLKNETITTRRIWFTQLWFVLLALFYTHRNRVATEVTRYVETTFTRADLVQAMHEYINDMVRKLGQDALKGDVVYNCLISESGAQVDKYAGRFIELMVDGAQVDDLGADRYRQSLLGALEMKNNHLQGLEPWIQATGPLEAGRELLVRPSDSSEG
;
A
#
# COMPACT_ATOMS: atom_id res chain seq x y z
N MET A 1 13.01 -13.62 -23.83
CA MET A 1 11.55 -13.50 -23.68
C MET A 1 11.01 -12.79 -24.91
N ASN A 2 10.04 -13.38 -25.63
CA ASN A 2 9.45 -12.74 -26.82
C ASN A 2 8.31 -11.76 -26.45
N ARG A 3 7.79 -11.00 -27.42
CA ARG A 3 6.75 -9.98 -27.18
C ARG A 3 5.45 -10.53 -26.59
N ILE A 4 5.04 -11.73 -26.96
CA ILE A 4 3.81 -12.36 -26.45
C ILE A 4 4.01 -12.74 -24.98
N GLU A 5 5.15 -13.36 -24.65
CA GLU A 5 5.53 -13.70 -23.28
C GLU A 5 5.63 -12.45 -22.41
N MET A 6 6.26 -11.38 -22.91
CA MET A 6 6.36 -10.10 -22.22
C MET A 6 4.97 -9.51 -21.93
N GLY A 7 4.05 -9.55 -22.89
CA GLY A 7 2.67 -9.12 -22.69
C GLY A 7 1.93 -9.91 -21.60
N ARG A 8 2.17 -11.24 -21.52
CA ARG A 8 1.60 -12.08 -20.45
C ARG A 8 2.18 -11.72 -19.08
N VAL A 9 3.50 -11.55 -18.98
CA VAL A 9 4.18 -11.14 -17.74
C VAL A 9 3.69 -9.76 -17.29
N GLN A 10 3.61 -8.80 -18.21
CA GLN A 10 3.11 -7.46 -17.95
C GLN A 10 1.67 -7.49 -17.44
N ALA A 11 0.76 -8.21 -18.12
CA ALA A 11 -0.64 -8.31 -17.72
C ALA A 11 -0.77 -8.91 -16.31
N PHE A 12 -0.01 -9.97 -16.01
CA PHE A 12 0.00 -10.60 -14.69
C PHE A 12 0.48 -9.62 -13.59
N LEU A 13 1.58 -8.90 -13.85
CA LEU A 13 2.12 -7.93 -12.90
C LEU A 13 1.19 -6.73 -12.71
N LEU A 14 0.54 -6.21 -13.75
CA LEU A 14 -0.43 -5.12 -13.61
C LEU A 14 -1.66 -5.56 -12.80
N GLN A 15 -2.07 -6.83 -12.93
CA GLN A 15 -3.22 -7.35 -12.21
C GLN A 15 -2.92 -7.68 -10.74
N HIS A 16 -1.76 -8.29 -10.46
CA HIS A 16 -1.46 -8.86 -9.15
C HIS A 16 -0.34 -8.14 -8.38
N ARG A 17 0.49 -7.36 -9.09
CA ARG A 17 1.61 -6.56 -8.57
C ARG A 17 2.71 -7.32 -7.83
N ARG A 18 2.58 -8.64 -7.76
CA ARG A 18 3.49 -9.57 -7.12
C ARG A 18 3.47 -10.87 -7.90
N MET A 19 4.66 -11.42 -8.13
CA MET A 19 4.83 -12.67 -8.85
C MET A 19 6.01 -13.45 -8.26
N GLU A 20 5.78 -14.70 -7.84
CA GLU A 20 6.80 -15.54 -7.21
C GLU A 20 7.24 -16.71 -8.10
N THR A 21 8.55 -16.95 -8.17
CA THR A 21 9.13 -18.14 -8.83
C THR A 21 8.80 -19.44 -8.11
N ILE A 22 8.60 -19.36 -6.79
CA ILE A 22 8.17 -20.46 -5.93
C ILE A 22 7.07 -19.92 -4.99
N PRO A 23 5.81 -19.89 -5.44
CA PRO A 23 4.71 -19.36 -4.65
C PRO A 23 4.50 -20.15 -3.35
N ARG A 24 4.18 -19.44 -2.28
CA ARG A 24 3.70 -20.09 -1.05
C ARG A 24 2.24 -20.52 -1.22
N GLY A 25 1.98 -21.82 -1.02
CA GLY A 25 0.65 -22.40 -1.19
C GLY A 25 0.38 -22.81 -2.64
N LYS A 26 -0.87 -22.70 -3.10
CA LYS A 26 -1.27 -23.15 -4.45
C LYS A 26 -0.70 -22.27 -5.57
N GLY A 27 -0.30 -21.02 -5.27
CA GLY A 27 0.04 -20.01 -6.28
C GLY A 27 -1.16 -19.62 -7.14
N ARG A 28 -1.00 -18.56 -7.93
CA ARG A 28 -1.99 -18.18 -8.95
C ARG A 28 -1.76 -18.97 -10.23
N VAL A 29 -2.79 -19.05 -11.07
CA VAL A 29 -2.68 -19.65 -12.40
C VAL A 29 -1.57 -18.94 -13.18
N ASP A 30 -0.73 -19.71 -13.87
CA ASP A 30 0.43 -19.27 -14.66
C ASP A 30 1.56 -18.55 -13.89
N GLU A 31 1.39 -18.20 -12.61
CA GLU A 31 2.36 -17.39 -11.84
C GLU A 31 3.78 -17.95 -11.90
N ARG A 32 3.93 -19.27 -11.66
CA ARG A 32 5.23 -19.93 -11.63
C ARG A 32 5.90 -19.94 -13.01
N GLU A 33 5.13 -20.11 -14.08
CA GLU A 33 5.64 -20.09 -15.46
C GLU A 33 6.11 -18.68 -15.82
N LEU A 34 5.27 -17.68 -15.59
CA LEU A 34 5.56 -16.28 -15.90
C LEU A 34 6.73 -15.74 -15.06
N ALA A 35 6.81 -16.12 -13.78
CA ALA A 35 7.92 -15.76 -12.90
C ALA A 35 9.26 -16.32 -13.40
N ARG A 36 9.27 -17.56 -13.92
CA ARG A 36 10.45 -18.16 -14.52
C ARG A 36 10.83 -17.48 -15.83
N LEU A 37 9.86 -17.20 -16.69
CA LEU A 37 10.10 -16.44 -17.93
C LEU A 37 10.75 -15.09 -17.64
N LEU A 38 10.26 -14.36 -16.64
CA LEU A 38 10.88 -13.11 -16.21
C LEU A 38 12.24 -13.32 -15.56
N ASN A 39 12.41 -14.38 -14.76
CA ASN A 39 13.69 -14.71 -14.13
C ASN A 39 14.79 -14.98 -15.16
N ASP A 40 14.46 -15.72 -16.21
CA ASP A 40 15.39 -16.20 -17.23
C ASP A 40 15.51 -15.24 -18.43
N ALA A 41 14.74 -14.15 -18.42
CA ALA A 41 14.83 -13.10 -19.43
C ALA A 41 16.21 -12.43 -19.44
N ASP A 42 16.74 -12.22 -20.65
CA ASP A 42 17.94 -11.44 -20.90
C ASP A 42 17.75 -9.95 -20.52
N LEU A 43 18.87 -9.22 -20.52
CA LEU A 43 18.88 -7.83 -20.11
C LEU A 43 18.02 -6.95 -21.04
N GLU A 44 18.04 -7.19 -22.35
CA GLU A 44 17.29 -6.41 -23.33
C GLU A 44 15.78 -6.52 -23.08
N ALA A 45 15.25 -7.74 -22.98
CA ALA A 45 13.84 -7.98 -22.71
C ALA A 45 13.41 -7.47 -21.31
N ARG A 46 14.29 -7.50 -20.32
CA ARG A 46 14.02 -6.90 -19.00
C ARG A 46 13.90 -5.38 -19.08
N THR A 47 14.85 -4.72 -19.74
CA THR A 47 14.82 -3.26 -19.92
C THR A 47 13.59 -2.82 -20.71
N GLU A 48 13.19 -3.55 -21.76
CA GLU A 48 11.96 -3.27 -22.50
C GLU A 48 10.71 -3.38 -21.61
N LEU A 49 10.59 -4.46 -20.82
CA LEU A 49 9.47 -4.64 -19.89
C LEU A 49 9.44 -3.54 -18.82
N GLU A 50 10.59 -3.19 -18.25
CA GLU A 50 10.71 -2.11 -17.27
C GLU A 50 10.25 -0.77 -17.86
N GLY A 51 10.69 -0.43 -19.08
CA GLY A 51 10.24 0.78 -19.76
C GLY A 51 8.73 0.81 -20.02
N LEU A 52 8.14 -0.33 -20.40
CA LEU A 52 6.69 -0.45 -20.54
C LEU A 52 5.97 -0.20 -19.21
N LEU A 53 6.41 -0.85 -18.12
CA LEU A 53 5.80 -0.72 -16.79
C LEU A 53 5.95 0.71 -16.22
N GLN A 54 7.07 1.38 -16.49
CA GLN A 54 7.27 2.78 -16.13
C GLN A 54 6.27 3.71 -16.82
N GLY A 55 5.89 3.40 -18.06
CA GLY A 55 4.80 4.10 -18.77
C GLY A 55 3.43 3.97 -18.09
N PHE A 56 3.24 2.98 -17.23
CA PHE A 56 2.04 2.81 -16.39
C PHE A 56 2.22 3.34 -14.95
N GLY A 57 3.34 3.99 -14.65
CA GLY A 57 3.61 4.55 -13.32
C GLY A 57 4.09 3.51 -12.30
N PHE A 58 4.76 2.45 -12.76
CA PHE A 58 5.31 1.42 -11.88
C PHE A 58 6.79 1.14 -12.15
N ASP A 59 7.53 0.78 -11.09
CA ASP A 59 8.86 0.21 -11.22
C ASP A 59 8.80 -1.31 -11.02
N LEU A 60 9.76 -2.05 -11.60
CA LEU A 60 9.91 -3.49 -11.37
C LEU A 60 11.04 -3.73 -10.37
N VAL A 61 10.75 -4.40 -9.27
CA VAL A 61 11.74 -4.75 -8.24
C VAL A 61 11.79 -6.25 -8.07
N ALA A 62 12.99 -6.82 -8.07
CA ALA A 62 13.21 -8.24 -7.79
C ALA A 62 13.92 -8.41 -6.43
N LEU A 63 13.40 -9.29 -5.58
CA LEU A 63 13.99 -9.64 -4.29
C LEU A 63 14.17 -11.17 -4.19
N ASP A 64 15.18 -11.60 -3.47
CA ASP A 64 15.46 -13.01 -3.20
C ASP A 64 15.31 -13.37 -1.71
N ASP A 65 15.36 -14.67 -1.40
CA ASP A 65 15.20 -15.22 -0.06
C ASP A 65 16.40 -14.96 0.86
N PHE A 66 17.56 -14.55 0.33
CA PHE A 66 18.70 -14.13 1.12
C PHE A 66 18.47 -12.77 1.78
N GLN A 67 17.86 -11.85 1.03
CA GLN A 67 17.62 -10.48 1.48
C GLN A 67 16.26 -10.32 2.17
N THR A 68 15.31 -11.22 1.94
CA THR A 68 13.92 -11.03 2.34
C THR A 68 13.33 -12.24 3.05
N GLN A 69 12.95 -12.04 4.32
CA GLN A 69 12.21 -13.05 5.07
C GLN A 69 10.86 -13.35 4.43
N GLY A 70 10.35 -14.56 4.63
CA GLY A 70 9.01 -14.89 4.15
C GLY A 70 8.92 -15.24 2.67
N LEU A 71 10.05 -15.44 1.98
CA LEU A 71 10.11 -16.10 0.66
C LEU A 71 10.41 -17.60 0.80
N ALA A 72 10.10 -18.39 -0.23
CA ALA A 72 10.49 -19.81 -0.27
C ALA A 72 12.00 -19.93 -0.56
N HIS A 73 12.64 -20.99 -0.07
CA HIS A 73 14.08 -21.16 -0.24
C HIS A 73 14.48 -21.27 -1.73
N GLY A 74 15.50 -20.51 -2.15
CA GLY A 74 15.91 -20.36 -3.54
C GLY A 74 14.89 -19.63 -4.41
N GLY A 75 13.87 -19.02 -3.80
CA GLY A 75 12.80 -18.31 -4.47
C GLY A 75 13.12 -16.83 -4.67
N LYS A 76 12.75 -16.33 -5.84
CA LYS A 76 12.70 -14.91 -6.18
C LYS A 76 11.25 -14.42 -6.26
N VAL A 77 11.03 -13.18 -5.83
CA VAL A 77 9.78 -12.44 -6.00
C VAL A 77 10.01 -11.21 -6.85
N PHE A 78 9.09 -10.95 -7.77
CA PHE A 78 8.99 -9.74 -8.55
C PHE A 78 7.83 -8.91 -8.03
N LEU A 79 8.08 -7.63 -7.75
CA LEU A 79 7.13 -6.69 -7.18
C LEU A 79 7.00 -5.50 -8.12
N LEU A 80 5.79 -4.95 -8.19
CA LEU A 80 5.47 -3.82 -9.04
C LEU A 80 5.07 -2.60 -8.19
N PRO A 81 5.99 -1.95 -7.45
CA PRO A 81 5.70 -0.75 -6.66
C PRO A 81 5.26 0.44 -7.55
N ARG A 82 4.37 1.26 -7.01
CA ARG A 82 3.98 2.53 -7.63
C ARG A 82 5.14 3.50 -7.59
N ARG A 83 5.28 4.24 -8.67
CA ARG A 83 6.15 5.41 -8.73
C ARG A 83 5.51 6.57 -7.97
N LEU A 84 6.34 7.31 -7.24
CA LEU A 84 5.90 8.48 -6.47
C LEU A 84 5.73 9.73 -7.34
N ASP A 85 6.46 9.81 -8.44
CA ASP A 85 6.46 10.93 -9.37
C ASP A 85 5.36 10.83 -10.44
N GLN A 86 4.56 9.76 -10.42
CA GLN A 86 3.48 9.56 -11.37
C GLN A 86 2.16 9.25 -10.68
N VAL A 87 1.07 9.72 -11.30
CA VAL A 87 -0.28 9.42 -10.85
C VAL A 87 -0.60 7.96 -11.15
N SER A 88 -0.87 7.18 -10.11
CA SER A 88 -1.37 5.81 -10.25
C SER A 88 -2.90 5.79 -10.22
N ALA A 89 -3.52 4.98 -11.08
CA ALA A 89 -4.96 4.72 -11.00
C ALA A 89 -5.34 3.98 -9.70
N LEU A 90 -4.41 3.20 -9.14
CA LEU A 90 -4.60 2.50 -7.87
C LEU A 90 -4.49 3.50 -6.72
N PHE A 91 -5.46 3.42 -5.80
CA PHE A 91 -5.65 4.41 -4.74
C PHE A 91 -5.91 5.83 -5.25
N SER A 92 -6.38 5.97 -6.50
CA SER A 92 -6.97 7.23 -6.95
C SER A 92 -8.22 7.56 -6.13
N GLU A 93 -8.61 8.83 -6.10
CA GLU A 93 -9.82 9.26 -5.41
C GLU A 93 -11.05 8.46 -5.84
N ARG A 94 -11.21 8.25 -7.14
CA ARG A 94 -12.29 7.45 -7.71
C ARG A 94 -12.30 6.02 -7.18
N TRP A 95 -11.13 5.38 -7.11
CA TRP A 95 -10.99 4.03 -6.58
C TRP A 95 -11.45 3.96 -5.12
N ILE A 96 -11.03 4.92 -4.30
CA ILE A 96 -11.43 5.01 -2.90
C ILE A 96 -12.94 5.24 -2.77
N ASP A 97 -13.49 6.18 -3.54
CA ASP A 97 -14.90 6.57 -3.48
C ASP A 97 -15.83 5.40 -3.85
N GLU A 98 -15.46 4.61 -4.86
CA GLU A 98 -16.20 3.42 -5.31
C GLU A 98 -16.08 2.26 -4.29
N ARG A 99 -14.87 1.96 -3.81
CA ARG A 99 -14.63 0.78 -2.95
C ARG A 99 -15.03 0.99 -1.49
N MET A 100 -15.02 2.23 -1.00
CA MET A 100 -15.45 2.58 0.35
C MET A 100 -16.95 2.92 0.45
N GLN A 101 -17.75 2.61 -0.57
CA GLN A 101 -19.16 2.97 -0.60
C GLN A 101 -20.00 2.21 0.43
N LEU A 102 -20.72 2.96 1.27
CA LEU A 102 -21.88 2.49 2.05
C LEU A 102 -23.14 3.25 1.62
N LYS A 103 -24.31 2.69 1.95
CA LYS A 103 -25.61 3.28 1.58
C LYS A 103 -25.81 4.60 2.32
N ASN A 104 -26.26 5.63 1.60
CA ASN A 104 -26.58 6.97 2.11
C ASN A 104 -25.38 7.79 2.66
N GLU A 105 -24.16 7.46 2.26
CA GLU A 105 -22.95 8.17 2.71
C GLU A 105 -22.36 9.10 1.65
N THR A 106 -21.87 10.25 2.10
CA THR A 106 -21.22 11.25 1.25
C THR A 106 -19.83 10.78 0.79
N ILE A 107 -19.33 11.35 -0.30
CA ILE A 107 -17.94 11.12 -0.76
C ILE A 107 -16.94 11.52 0.33
N THR A 108 -17.16 12.67 0.97
CA THR A 108 -16.31 13.17 2.06
C THR A 108 -16.22 12.19 3.21
N THR A 109 -17.35 11.60 3.65
CA THR A 109 -17.36 10.58 4.72
C THR A 109 -16.47 9.39 4.36
N ARG A 110 -16.55 8.89 3.11
CA ARG A 110 -15.76 7.73 2.66
C ARG A 110 -14.27 8.00 2.69
N ARG A 111 -13.86 9.18 2.19
CA ARG A 111 -12.46 9.61 2.19
C ARG A 111 -11.92 9.80 3.61
N ILE A 112 -12.73 10.32 4.53
CA ILE A 112 -12.37 10.41 5.95
C ILE A 112 -12.12 9.01 6.51
N TRP A 113 -13.07 8.08 6.39
CA TRP A 113 -12.90 6.72 6.90
C TRP A 113 -11.69 6.00 6.31
N PHE A 114 -11.47 6.12 5.00
CA PHE A 114 -10.29 5.56 4.35
C PHE A 114 -8.98 6.10 4.97
N THR A 115 -8.84 7.42 5.04
CA THR A 115 -7.62 8.05 5.56
C THR A 115 -7.37 7.69 7.01
N GLN A 116 -8.42 7.69 7.85
CA GLN A 116 -8.27 7.39 9.28
C GLN A 116 -7.97 5.91 9.53
N LEU A 117 -8.63 4.99 8.84
CA LEU A 117 -8.31 3.56 8.90
C LEU A 117 -6.89 3.28 8.38
N TRP A 118 -6.42 4.04 7.38
CA TRP A 118 -5.03 3.94 6.94
C TRP A 118 -4.07 4.32 8.05
N PHE A 119 -4.26 5.46 8.73
CA PHE A 119 -3.39 5.84 9.85
C PHE A 119 -3.40 4.81 10.98
N VAL A 120 -4.57 4.28 11.34
CA VAL A 120 -4.68 3.23 12.37
C VAL A 120 -3.98 1.95 11.91
N LEU A 121 -4.12 1.55 10.65
CA LEU A 121 -3.41 0.40 10.11
C LEU A 121 -1.88 0.59 10.16
N LEU A 122 -1.38 1.79 9.86
CA LEU A 122 0.05 2.10 9.99
C LEU A 122 0.51 2.02 11.45
N ALA A 123 -0.29 2.50 12.40
CA ALA A 123 0.00 2.34 13.82
C ALA A 123 0.10 0.86 14.23
N LEU A 124 -0.80 0.00 13.72
CA LEU A 124 -0.75 -1.45 13.94
C LEU A 124 0.51 -2.10 13.36
N PHE A 125 0.98 -1.65 12.18
CA PHE A 125 2.15 -2.22 11.51
C PHE A 125 3.49 -1.75 12.09
N TYR A 126 3.55 -0.52 12.56
CA TYR A 126 4.81 0.15 12.88
C TYR A 126 4.89 0.48 14.38
N THR A 127 4.00 1.33 14.89
CA THR A 127 4.04 1.81 16.26
C THR A 127 3.85 0.68 17.27
N HIS A 128 2.78 -0.12 17.13
CA HIS A 128 2.48 -1.21 18.07
C HIS A 128 3.50 -2.35 18.02
N ARG A 129 4.29 -2.44 16.96
CA ARG A 129 5.32 -3.47 16.76
C ARG A 129 6.73 -2.96 16.95
N ASN A 130 6.89 -1.69 17.34
CA ASN A 130 8.18 -1.01 17.42
C ASN A 130 9.06 -1.29 16.17
N ARG A 131 8.47 -1.06 15.01
CA ARG A 131 9.08 -1.28 13.70
C ARG A 131 9.14 0.04 12.95
N VAL A 132 10.27 0.30 12.28
CA VAL A 132 10.43 1.50 11.44
C VAL A 132 10.11 1.20 9.98
N ALA A 133 9.76 2.24 9.21
CA ALA A 133 9.34 2.10 7.81
C ALA A 133 10.40 1.42 6.92
N THR A 134 11.68 1.55 7.26
CA THR A 134 12.81 0.98 6.49
C THR A 134 13.03 -0.51 6.72
N GLU A 135 12.44 -1.11 7.76
CA GLU A 135 12.56 -2.55 8.09
C GLU A 135 11.61 -3.40 7.23
N VAL A 136 11.82 -3.42 5.91
CA VAL A 136 10.96 -4.13 4.95
C VAL A 136 10.87 -5.63 5.27
N THR A 137 11.97 -6.27 5.66
CA THR A 137 12.07 -7.71 5.93
C THR A 137 11.16 -8.19 7.07
N ARG A 138 10.88 -7.34 8.06
CA ARG A 138 10.00 -7.64 9.21
C ARG A 138 8.51 -7.53 8.87
N TYR A 139 8.13 -7.39 7.60
CA TYR A 139 6.71 -7.37 7.20
C TYR A 139 5.97 -8.63 7.66
N VAL A 140 6.65 -9.78 7.75
CA VAL A 140 6.09 -11.05 8.21
C VAL A 140 5.49 -10.98 9.62
N GLU A 141 5.96 -10.06 10.45
CA GLU A 141 5.53 -9.87 11.84
C GLU A 141 4.19 -9.12 11.94
N THR A 142 3.74 -8.43 10.90
CA THR A 142 2.62 -7.46 10.96
C THR A 142 1.21 -8.07 10.91
N THR A 143 1.03 -9.29 11.41
CA THR A 143 -0.27 -9.98 11.31
C THR A 143 -1.32 -9.33 12.20
N PHE A 144 -2.52 -9.13 11.68
CA PHE A 144 -3.68 -8.58 12.40
C PHE A 144 -4.98 -9.24 11.92
N THR A 145 -6.04 -9.11 12.69
CA THR A 145 -7.41 -9.50 12.32
C THR A 145 -8.27 -8.27 12.05
N ARG A 146 -9.42 -8.45 11.42
CA ARG A 146 -10.38 -7.33 11.29
C ARG A 146 -10.81 -6.79 12.64
N ALA A 147 -10.98 -7.68 13.63
CA ALA A 147 -11.32 -7.30 15.00
C ALA A 147 -10.25 -6.40 15.62
N ASP A 148 -8.96 -6.68 15.40
CA ASP A 148 -7.86 -5.83 15.91
C ASP A 148 -7.93 -4.41 15.31
N LEU A 149 -8.22 -4.29 14.01
CA LEU A 149 -8.37 -2.99 13.35
C LEU A 149 -9.59 -2.22 13.85
N VAL A 150 -10.73 -2.89 14.02
CA VAL A 150 -11.96 -2.29 14.56
C VAL A 150 -11.72 -1.81 15.99
N GLN A 151 -11.09 -2.63 16.82
CA GLN A 151 -10.76 -2.27 18.20
C GLN A 151 -9.81 -1.06 18.25
N ALA A 152 -8.73 -1.08 17.46
CA ALA A 152 -7.79 0.03 17.40
C ALA A 152 -8.44 1.33 16.88
N MET A 153 -9.40 1.23 15.96
CA MET A 153 -10.16 2.38 15.48
C MET A 153 -11.08 2.94 16.57
N HIS A 154 -11.75 2.08 17.34
CA HIS A 154 -12.54 2.50 18.50
C HIS A 154 -11.70 3.20 19.56
N GLU A 155 -10.53 2.64 19.89
CA GLU A 155 -9.57 3.25 20.81
C GLU A 155 -9.12 4.62 20.29
N TYR A 156 -8.75 4.73 19.02
CA TYR A 156 -8.40 6.02 18.40
C TYR A 156 -9.52 7.06 18.53
N ILE A 157 -10.77 6.70 18.21
CA ILE A 157 -11.91 7.63 18.31
C ILE A 157 -12.17 8.03 19.76
N ASN A 158 -12.17 7.08 20.69
CA ASN A 158 -12.48 7.30 22.10
C ASN A 158 -11.39 8.07 22.84
N ASP A 159 -10.14 7.65 22.65
CA ASP A 159 -9.03 8.11 23.47
C ASP A 159 -8.30 9.30 22.88
N MET A 160 -8.39 9.53 21.57
CA MET A 160 -7.77 10.67 20.92
C MET A 160 -8.82 11.66 20.43
N VAL A 161 -9.72 11.24 19.52
CA VAL A 161 -10.61 12.17 18.82
C VAL A 161 -11.60 12.82 19.79
N ARG A 162 -12.37 12.03 20.56
CA ARG A 162 -13.38 12.56 21.49
C ARG A 162 -12.78 13.46 22.57
N LYS A 163 -11.52 13.21 22.98
CA LYS A 163 -10.81 14.01 23.99
C LYS A 163 -10.30 15.37 23.49
N LEU A 164 -10.29 15.63 22.18
CA LEU A 164 -9.94 16.95 21.64
C LEU A 164 -10.94 18.06 22.04
N GLY A 165 -12.16 17.68 22.46
CA GLY A 165 -13.18 18.60 22.94
C GLY A 165 -14.03 19.23 21.83
N GLN A 166 -15.35 19.16 21.97
CA GLN A 166 -16.31 19.59 20.94
C GLN A 166 -16.29 21.11 20.69
N ASP A 167 -15.94 21.90 21.72
CA ASP A 167 -15.96 23.37 21.63
C ASP A 167 -14.81 23.94 20.80
N ALA A 168 -13.67 23.24 20.75
CA ALA A 168 -12.49 23.68 20.00
C ALA A 168 -12.57 23.33 18.49
N LEU A 169 -13.32 22.29 18.13
CA LEU A 169 -13.39 21.73 16.77
C LEU A 169 -14.80 21.79 16.19
N LYS A 170 -15.63 22.70 16.68
CA LYS A 170 -17.01 22.85 16.24
C LYS A 170 -17.07 23.21 14.76
N GLY A 171 -17.62 22.30 13.95
CA GLY A 171 -17.73 22.45 12.49
C GLY A 171 -16.63 21.75 11.70
N ASP A 172 -15.63 21.17 12.37
CA ASP A 172 -14.64 20.33 11.69
C ASP A 172 -15.29 19.05 11.14
N VAL A 173 -15.14 18.85 9.83
CA VAL A 173 -15.84 17.77 9.11
C VAL A 173 -15.31 16.39 9.52
N VAL A 174 -14.01 16.27 9.80
CA VAL A 174 -13.37 15.02 10.19
C VAL A 174 -13.83 14.63 11.59
N TYR A 175 -13.72 15.56 12.54
CA TYR A 175 -14.17 15.39 13.91
C TYR A 175 -15.64 14.96 13.95
N ASN A 176 -16.54 15.74 13.31
CA ASN A 176 -17.98 15.46 13.28
C ASN A 176 -18.29 14.09 12.66
N CYS A 177 -17.58 13.72 11.59
CA CYS A 177 -17.72 12.41 10.96
C CYS A 177 -17.37 11.26 11.91
N LEU A 178 -16.27 11.40 12.66
CA LEU A 178 -15.78 10.35 13.56
C LEU A 178 -16.58 10.25 14.86
N ILE A 179 -17.03 11.37 15.43
CA ILE A 179 -17.80 11.32 16.69
C ILE A 179 -19.26 10.90 16.51
N SER A 180 -19.82 11.09 15.31
CA SER A 180 -21.19 10.67 14.96
C SER A 180 -21.28 9.19 14.56
N GLU A 181 -20.16 8.47 14.61
CA GLU A 181 -20.12 7.05 14.29
C GLU A 181 -21.08 6.22 15.16
N SER A 182 -21.61 5.16 14.56
CA SER A 182 -22.17 4.04 15.31
C SER A 182 -21.18 2.89 15.26
N GLY A 183 -21.06 2.08 16.34
CA GLY A 183 -20.03 1.04 16.36
C GLY A 183 -20.11 0.03 15.21
N ALA A 184 -21.31 -0.18 14.66
CA ALA A 184 -21.51 -1.00 13.46
C ALA A 184 -20.95 -0.37 12.16
N GLN A 185 -20.75 0.96 12.12
CA GLN A 185 -20.18 1.69 11.00
C GLN A 185 -18.66 1.49 10.92
N VAL A 186 -17.96 1.49 12.06
CA VAL A 186 -16.52 1.17 12.13
C VAL A 186 -16.25 -0.20 11.54
N ASP A 187 -17.01 -1.22 11.97
CA ASP A 187 -16.88 -2.59 11.45
C ASP A 187 -17.06 -2.63 9.92
N LYS A 188 -18.14 -2.03 9.39
CA LYS A 188 -18.42 -2.00 7.95
C LYS A 188 -17.31 -1.35 7.14
N TYR A 189 -16.81 -0.19 7.59
CA TYR A 189 -15.72 0.49 6.90
C TYR A 189 -14.39 -0.25 7.02
N ALA A 190 -14.08 -0.86 8.17
CA ALA A 190 -12.90 -1.70 8.32
C ALA A 190 -12.90 -2.87 7.32
N GLY A 191 -14.07 -3.51 7.11
CA GLY A 191 -14.21 -4.57 6.10
C GLY A 191 -13.91 -4.07 4.68
N ARG A 192 -14.55 -2.97 4.26
CA ARG A 192 -14.31 -2.34 2.95
C ARG A 192 -12.88 -1.89 2.75
N PHE A 193 -12.28 -1.32 3.80
CA PHE A 193 -10.90 -0.87 3.78
C PHE A 193 -9.92 -2.03 3.62
N ILE A 194 -10.10 -3.13 4.36
CA ILE A 194 -9.25 -4.32 4.22
C ILE A 194 -9.36 -4.91 2.80
N GLU A 195 -10.58 -5.07 2.27
CA GLU A 195 -10.81 -5.52 0.88
C GLU A 195 -10.05 -4.63 -0.12
N LEU A 196 -10.15 -3.31 0.03
CA LEU A 196 -9.43 -2.33 -0.80
C LEU A 196 -7.91 -2.49 -0.70
N MET A 197 -7.38 -2.68 0.52
CA MET A 197 -5.94 -2.83 0.75
C MET A 197 -5.40 -4.16 0.22
N VAL A 198 -6.20 -5.24 0.25
CA VAL A 198 -5.87 -6.53 -0.37
C VAL A 198 -5.84 -6.40 -1.89
N ASP A 199 -6.86 -5.79 -2.49
CA ASP A 199 -6.93 -5.59 -3.93
C ASP A 199 -5.81 -4.67 -4.46
N GLY A 200 -5.40 -3.68 -3.65
CA GLY A 200 -4.26 -2.82 -3.94
C GLY A 200 -2.89 -3.47 -3.71
N ALA A 201 -2.86 -4.75 -3.32
CA ALA A 201 -1.67 -5.51 -2.94
C ALA A 201 -0.83 -4.83 -1.83
N GLN A 202 -1.49 -4.11 -0.91
CA GLN A 202 -0.86 -3.54 0.29
C GLN A 202 -0.91 -4.50 1.48
N VAL A 203 -1.94 -5.34 1.53
CA VAL A 203 -2.18 -6.33 2.57
C VAL A 203 -2.30 -7.72 1.94
N ASP A 204 -1.67 -8.72 2.55
CA ASP A 204 -1.86 -10.13 2.20
C ASP A 204 -3.05 -10.68 3.02
N ASP A 205 -3.98 -11.38 2.36
CA ASP A 205 -4.98 -12.23 3.01
C ASP A 205 -4.37 -13.61 3.31
N LEU A 206 -4.30 -13.97 4.59
CA LEU A 206 -3.75 -15.25 5.07
C LEU A 206 -4.85 -16.30 5.31
N GLY A 207 -6.11 -15.95 5.03
CA GLY A 207 -7.30 -16.75 5.31
C GLY A 207 -7.74 -16.66 6.78
N ALA A 208 -8.98 -17.12 7.03
CA ALA A 208 -9.58 -17.14 8.37
C ALA A 208 -9.56 -15.77 9.08
N ASP A 209 -9.86 -14.70 8.35
CA ASP A 209 -9.88 -13.30 8.84
C ASP A 209 -8.52 -12.82 9.41
N ARG A 210 -7.43 -13.41 8.92
CA ARG A 210 -6.06 -13.00 9.26
C ARG A 210 -5.43 -12.31 8.08
N TYR A 211 -4.85 -11.15 8.35
CA TYR A 211 -4.22 -10.30 7.36
C TYR A 211 -2.81 -9.95 7.82
N ARG A 212 -2.02 -9.41 6.90
CA ARG A 212 -0.67 -8.92 7.18
C ARG A 212 -0.30 -7.85 6.19
N GLN A 213 0.59 -6.92 6.54
CA GLN A 213 1.23 -6.10 5.53
C GLN A 213 1.87 -7.00 4.46
N SER A 214 1.64 -6.70 3.20
CA SER A 214 2.35 -7.39 2.12
C SER A 214 3.80 -6.90 2.03
N LEU A 215 4.66 -7.70 1.41
CA LEU A 215 6.02 -7.28 1.10
C LEU A 215 6.04 -6.04 0.19
N LEU A 216 5.10 -5.95 -0.76
CA LEU A 216 4.96 -4.80 -1.63
C LEU A 216 4.59 -3.54 -0.85
N GLY A 217 3.61 -3.62 0.06
CA GLY A 217 3.20 -2.50 0.90
C GLY A 217 4.31 -2.04 1.84
N ALA A 218 5.12 -2.97 2.36
CA ALA A 218 6.31 -2.62 3.14
C ALA A 218 7.37 -1.89 2.30
N LEU A 219 7.61 -2.36 1.07
CA LEU A 219 8.54 -1.73 0.13
C LEU A 219 8.06 -0.32 -0.29
N GLU A 220 6.78 -0.16 -0.62
CA GLU A 220 6.21 1.15 -0.94
C GLU A 220 6.28 2.09 0.27
N MET A 221 5.99 1.63 1.48
CA MET A 221 6.11 2.48 2.67
C MET A 221 7.56 2.93 2.91
N LYS A 222 8.55 2.05 2.74
CA LYS A 222 9.96 2.44 2.78
C LYS A 222 10.25 3.54 1.75
N ASN A 223 9.81 3.37 0.50
CA ASN A 223 10.05 4.34 -0.56
C ASN A 223 9.37 5.68 -0.26
N ASN A 224 8.09 5.65 0.15
CA ASN A 224 7.33 6.85 0.54
C ASN A 224 7.98 7.58 1.72
N HIS A 225 8.52 6.83 2.67
CA HIS A 225 9.23 7.39 3.80
C HIS A 225 10.52 8.08 3.36
N LEU A 226 11.41 7.36 2.68
CA LEU A 226 12.74 7.88 2.31
C LEU A 226 12.70 8.99 1.26
N GLN A 227 11.78 8.92 0.30
CA GLN A 227 11.73 9.86 -0.83
C GLN A 227 10.74 11.01 -0.60
N GLY A 228 9.78 10.85 0.31
CA GLY A 228 8.75 11.85 0.57
C GLY A 228 8.79 12.36 2.01
N LEU A 229 8.40 11.50 2.96
CA LEU A 229 8.13 11.94 4.34
C LEU A 229 9.38 12.39 5.11
N GLU A 230 10.50 11.69 4.99
CA GLU A 230 11.72 12.01 5.72
C GLU A 230 12.30 13.37 5.31
N PRO A 231 12.51 13.66 4.00
CA PRO A 231 12.87 15.00 3.56
C PRO A 231 11.87 16.07 4.01
N TRP A 232 10.57 15.74 3.98
CA TRP A 232 9.50 16.66 4.39
C TRP A 232 9.57 17.04 5.88
N ILE A 233 9.77 16.04 6.75
CA ILE A 233 9.89 16.23 8.20
C ILE A 233 11.14 17.05 8.54
N GLN A 234 12.21 16.87 7.78
CA GLN A 234 13.47 17.59 7.97
C GLN A 234 13.47 19.01 7.38
N ALA A 235 12.46 19.37 6.57
CA ALA A 235 12.38 20.66 5.91
C ALA A 235 12.00 21.80 6.88
N THR A 236 12.65 22.96 6.71
CA THR A 236 12.28 24.19 7.41
C THR A 236 10.98 24.74 6.83
N GLY A 237 9.87 24.56 7.54
CA GLY A 237 8.53 24.91 7.05
C GLY A 237 7.88 23.77 6.26
N PRO A 238 7.54 22.63 6.91
CA PRO A 238 7.11 21.41 6.23
C PRO A 238 5.94 21.65 5.28
N LEU A 239 4.91 22.39 5.70
CA LEU A 239 3.70 22.60 4.89
C LEU A 239 3.98 23.19 3.50
N GLU A 240 4.98 24.06 3.37
CA GLU A 240 5.39 24.62 2.07
C GLU A 240 6.25 23.62 1.28
N ALA A 241 7.22 22.97 1.94
CA ALA A 241 8.09 21.96 1.32
C ALA A 241 7.32 20.73 0.78
N GLY A 242 6.19 20.39 1.40
CA GLY A 242 5.34 19.28 0.97
C GLY A 242 4.77 19.44 -0.45
N ARG A 243 4.67 20.67 -0.96
CA ARG A 243 4.21 20.95 -2.33
C ARG A 243 5.29 20.64 -3.38
N GLU A 244 6.56 20.79 -3.01
CA GLU A 244 7.71 20.61 -3.91
C GLU A 244 8.20 19.15 -3.90
N LEU A 245 8.10 18.45 -2.77
CA LEU A 245 8.57 17.07 -2.59
C LEU A 245 7.80 15.99 -3.37
N LEU A 246 6.60 16.31 -3.86
CA LEU A 246 5.80 15.41 -4.71
C LEU A 246 6.25 15.43 -6.18
N VAL A 247 7.25 16.23 -6.52
CA VAL A 247 7.84 16.33 -7.86
C VAL A 247 9.33 16.01 -7.75
N ARG A 248 9.80 14.90 -8.33
CA ARG A 248 11.25 14.68 -8.45
C ARG A 248 11.85 15.83 -9.29
N PRO A 249 13.04 16.34 -8.93
CA PRO A 249 13.82 17.12 -9.88
C PRO A 249 13.97 16.27 -11.14
N SER A 250 13.45 16.76 -12.27
CA SER A 250 13.68 16.14 -13.56
C SER A 250 15.19 16.04 -13.81
N ASP A 251 15.66 14.95 -14.42
CA ASP A 251 17.05 14.74 -14.89
C ASP A 251 17.48 15.74 -16.01
N SER A 252 16.91 16.94 -16.03
CA SER A 252 17.13 17.97 -17.04
C SER A 252 17.65 19.29 -16.46
N SER A 253 18.21 19.27 -15.25
CA SER A 253 18.97 20.40 -14.71
C SER A 253 20.48 20.11 -14.67
N GLU A 254 21.02 19.64 -15.79
CA GLU A 254 22.39 19.95 -16.20
C GLU A 254 22.33 20.70 -17.53
N GLY A 255 22.52 22.02 -17.43
CA GLY A 255 22.66 22.99 -18.52
C GLY A 255 23.31 24.24 -17.99
#